data_AF-A0AAP5MBA3-F1
#
_entry.id   AF-A0AAP5MBA3-F1
#
_cell.length_a   1.000
_cell.length_b   1.000
_cell.length_c   1.000
_cell.angle_alpha   90.00
_cell.angle_beta   90.00
_cell.angle_gamma   90.00
#
_symmetry.space_group_name_H-M   'P 1'
#
loop_
_entity.id
_entity.type
_entity.pdbx_description
1 polymer ?
#
loop_
_entity_poly.entity_id
_entity_poly.type
_entity_poly.pdbx_seq_one_letter_code
_entity_poly.pdbx_strand_id
1 'polypeptide(L)'
;MKNLAGNDVAIFLFRFDLSGNGINFILNEAIAADMYEDIDKKMRPLIHTCCETLLRYKHLSSSNTIMDGNFLVQGSFEVTLSRGLGSHFPEDEKQELFQDAKNIADLLALVMNRRTVEKKQGIQRTESPTQFTHNPKELKKGFAKLGQTKRLKAEWQRLAEDKPKISGLRQLRPEDLPPDVIASSGYDHRGFCYIFEHKTLGDLGRIILIKKGEQQVLIEAELFNEQESPDSPRIQNKKEIFEAVISAVNNCFNENFGYG
;
A
#
# COMPACT_ATOMS: atom_id res chain seq x y z
N MET A 1 -10.11 -28.24 3.29
CA MET A 1 -9.31 -27.34 2.42
C MET A 1 -7.94 -27.20 3.07
N LYS A 2 -6.87 -27.02 2.29
CA LYS A 2 -5.52 -26.75 2.81
C LYS A 2 -5.01 -25.41 2.31
N ASN A 3 -4.23 -24.69 3.11
CA ASN A 3 -3.55 -23.46 2.69
C ASN A 3 -2.25 -23.77 1.93
N LEU A 4 -1.53 -22.73 1.50
CA LEU A 4 -0.23 -22.89 0.82
C LEU A 4 0.83 -23.65 1.64
N ALA A 5 0.74 -23.64 2.98
CA ALA A 5 1.64 -24.40 3.86
C ALA A 5 1.22 -25.87 4.03
N GLY A 6 0.05 -26.27 3.53
CA GLY A 6 -0.51 -27.62 3.70
C GLY A 6 -1.32 -27.81 4.99
N ASN A 7 -1.51 -26.75 5.78
CA ASN A 7 -2.29 -26.75 7.02
C ASN A 7 -3.79 -26.80 6.72
N ASP A 8 -4.55 -27.45 7.61
CA ASP A 8 -6.01 -27.56 7.45
C ASP A 8 -6.70 -26.23 7.77
N VAL A 9 -7.50 -25.77 6.81
CA VAL A 9 -8.19 -24.48 6.83
C VAL A 9 -9.63 -24.66 7.28
N ALA A 10 -10.05 -23.86 8.27
CA ALA A 10 -11.45 -23.73 8.67
C ALA A 10 -12.19 -22.72 7.79
N ILE A 11 -11.60 -21.53 7.58
CA ILE A 11 -12.21 -20.46 6.80
C ILE A 11 -11.15 -19.85 5.90
N PHE A 12 -11.36 -19.96 4.59
CA PHE A 12 -10.64 -19.17 3.60
C PHE A 12 -11.11 -17.71 3.69
N LEU A 13 -10.18 -16.76 3.82
CA LEU A 13 -10.50 -15.34 3.84
C LEU A 13 -10.24 -14.70 2.49
N PHE A 14 -8.98 -14.73 2.05
CA PHE A 14 -8.56 -14.13 0.80
C PHE A 14 -7.31 -14.81 0.23
N ARG A 15 -7.07 -14.59 -1.06
CA ARG A 15 -5.78 -14.89 -1.70
C ARG A 15 -5.42 -13.86 -2.75
N PHE A 16 -4.14 -13.79 -3.05
CA PHE A 16 -3.56 -13.01 -4.13
C PHE A 16 -3.08 -14.00 -5.20
N ASP A 17 -3.67 -13.92 -6.39
CA ASP A 17 -3.33 -14.75 -7.53
C ASP A 17 -2.62 -13.90 -8.60
N LEU A 18 -1.57 -14.45 -9.20
CA LEU A 18 -0.92 -13.86 -10.37
C LEU A 18 -1.90 -13.84 -11.55
N SER A 19 -1.94 -12.75 -12.31
CA SER A 19 -2.82 -12.59 -13.47
C SER A 19 -2.13 -11.85 -14.61
N GLY A 20 -1.47 -12.59 -15.52
CA GLY A 20 -0.75 -12.00 -16.65
C GLY A 20 0.26 -10.94 -16.21
N ASN A 21 -0.11 -9.66 -16.33
CA ASN A 21 0.73 -8.53 -15.92
C ASN A 21 0.52 -8.07 -14.46
N GLY A 22 -0.55 -8.51 -13.80
CA GLY A 22 -0.98 -8.02 -12.49
C GLY A 22 -1.09 -9.09 -11.39
N ILE A 23 -1.72 -8.68 -10.29
CA ILE A 23 -2.14 -9.54 -9.19
C ILE A 23 -3.62 -9.29 -8.92
N ASN A 24 -4.39 -10.37 -8.85
CA ASN A 24 -5.79 -10.35 -8.48
C ASN A 24 -5.95 -10.65 -7.00
N PHE A 25 -6.70 -9.81 -6.30
CA PHE A 25 -7.18 -10.10 -4.96
C PHE A 25 -8.51 -10.84 -5.04
N ILE A 26 -8.57 -12.04 -4.48
CA ILE A 26 -9.75 -12.90 -4.44
C ILE A 26 -10.21 -13.01 -2.99
N LEU A 27 -11.45 -12.60 -2.73
CA LEU A 27 -12.07 -12.63 -1.42
C LEU A 27 -13.05 -13.81 -1.33
N ASN A 28 -13.23 -14.35 -0.12
CA ASN A 28 -14.30 -15.29 0.16
C ASN A 28 -15.67 -14.71 -0.23
N GLU A 29 -16.41 -15.45 -1.06
CA GLU A 29 -17.68 -14.99 -1.64
C GLU A 29 -18.74 -14.65 -0.59
N ALA A 30 -18.87 -15.46 0.46
CA ALA A 30 -19.85 -15.20 1.52
C ALA A 30 -19.50 -13.93 2.30
N ILE A 31 -18.22 -13.70 2.58
CA ILE A 31 -17.77 -12.47 3.24
C ILE A 31 -17.92 -11.26 2.31
N ALA A 32 -17.66 -11.44 1.00
CA ALA A 32 -17.84 -10.39 -0.01
C ALA A 32 -19.30 -9.96 -0.12
N ALA A 33 -20.24 -10.92 -0.10
CA ALA A 33 -21.67 -10.64 -0.12
C ALA A 33 -22.15 -9.86 1.12
N ASP A 34 -21.51 -10.09 2.26
CA ASP A 34 -21.82 -9.40 3.53
C ASP A 34 -21.00 -8.09 3.73
N MET A 35 -20.20 -7.67 2.74
CA MET A 35 -19.27 -6.55 2.86
C MET A 35 -19.97 -5.20 3.13
N TYR A 36 -19.38 -4.40 4.03
CA TYR A 36 -19.85 -3.05 4.34
C TYR A 36 -18.97 -2.00 3.66
N GLU A 37 -19.59 -0.95 3.10
CA GLU A 37 -18.88 0.10 2.37
C GLU A 37 -17.76 0.76 3.18
N ASP A 38 -17.99 1.00 4.47
CA ASP A 38 -17.01 1.63 5.36
C ASP A 38 -15.80 0.72 5.66
N ILE A 39 -15.99 -0.59 5.58
CA ILE A 39 -14.93 -1.59 5.75
C ILE A 39 -14.17 -1.78 4.43
N ASP A 40 -14.88 -1.92 3.31
CA ASP A 40 -14.29 -2.03 1.97
C ASP A 40 -13.37 -0.85 1.67
N LYS A 41 -13.80 0.38 1.97
CA LYS A 41 -12.97 1.60 1.82
C LYS A 41 -11.68 1.56 2.62
N LYS A 42 -11.67 0.97 3.82
CA LYS A 42 -10.48 0.82 4.66
C LYS A 42 -9.56 -0.29 4.15
N MET A 43 -10.15 -1.34 3.57
CA MET A 43 -9.43 -2.52 3.09
C MET A 43 -8.66 -2.23 1.79
N ARG A 44 -9.21 -1.41 0.88
CA ARG A 44 -8.63 -1.14 -0.44
C ARG A 44 -7.17 -0.65 -0.44
N PRO A 45 -6.77 0.34 0.36
CA PRO A 45 -5.37 0.78 0.39
C PRO A 45 -4.40 -0.33 0.85
N LEU A 46 -4.86 -1.20 1.76
CA LEU A 46 -4.07 -2.35 2.25
C LEU A 46 -3.91 -3.39 1.13
N ILE A 47 -5.00 -3.72 0.43
CA ILE A 47 -4.97 -4.65 -0.71
C ILE A 47 -4.00 -4.12 -1.78
N HIS A 48 -4.10 -2.84 -2.12
CA HIS A 48 -3.23 -2.25 -3.14
C HIS A 48 -1.76 -2.30 -2.72
N THR A 49 -1.46 -1.97 -1.46
CA THR A 49 -0.09 -2.05 -0.94
C THR A 49 0.45 -3.48 -1.01
N CYS A 50 -0.37 -4.47 -0.66
CA CYS A 50 0.01 -5.89 -0.79
C CYS A 50 0.25 -6.29 -2.26
N CYS A 51 -0.64 -5.92 -3.18
CA CYS A 51 -0.49 -6.21 -4.61
C CYS A 51 0.82 -5.67 -5.16
N GLU A 52 1.13 -4.40 -4.87
CA GLU A 52 2.35 -3.76 -5.33
C GLU A 52 3.61 -4.43 -4.76
N THR A 53 3.60 -4.73 -3.46
CA THR A 53 4.72 -5.45 -2.82
C THR A 53 4.92 -6.83 -3.45
N LEU A 54 3.85 -7.61 -3.63
CA LEU A 54 3.91 -8.95 -4.21
C LEU A 54 4.31 -8.93 -5.70
N LEU A 55 3.91 -7.90 -6.45
CA LEU A 55 4.24 -7.75 -7.87
C LEU A 55 5.75 -7.72 -8.12
N ARG A 56 6.54 -7.14 -7.20
CA ARG A 56 8.00 -7.10 -7.29
C ARG A 56 8.63 -8.50 -7.29
N TYR A 57 8.04 -9.42 -6.54
CA TYR A 57 8.55 -10.79 -6.41
C TYR A 57 7.77 -11.80 -7.25
N LYS A 58 6.87 -11.35 -8.14
CA LYS A 58 6.03 -12.25 -8.96
C LYS A 58 6.83 -13.29 -9.74
N HIS A 59 8.00 -12.88 -10.24
CA HIS A 59 8.90 -13.71 -11.05
C HIS A 59 9.61 -14.81 -10.24
N LEU A 60 9.59 -14.71 -8.91
CA LEU A 60 10.17 -15.68 -7.98
C LEU A 60 9.10 -16.64 -7.41
N SER A 61 7.82 -16.41 -7.72
CA SER A 61 6.74 -17.27 -7.23
C SER A 61 6.72 -18.59 -7.97
N SER A 62 6.64 -19.68 -7.22
CA SER A 62 6.53 -21.05 -7.75
C SER A 62 5.08 -21.48 -8.04
N SER A 63 4.09 -20.65 -7.67
CA SER A 63 2.66 -20.94 -7.83
C SER A 63 1.88 -19.72 -8.29
N ASN A 64 0.69 -19.97 -8.88
CA ASN A 64 -0.23 -18.93 -9.29
C ASN A 64 -0.72 -18.11 -8.08
N THR A 65 -1.12 -18.79 -7.01
CA THR A 65 -1.40 -18.11 -5.74
C THR A 65 -0.08 -17.74 -5.07
N ILE A 66 0.19 -16.44 -4.94
CA ILE A 66 1.45 -15.92 -4.39
C ILE A 66 1.36 -15.70 -2.88
N MET A 67 0.16 -15.42 -2.37
CA MET A 67 -0.12 -15.26 -0.94
C MET A 67 -1.57 -15.65 -0.63
N ASP A 68 -1.81 -16.31 0.49
CA ASP A 68 -3.16 -16.56 1.01
C ASP A 68 -3.28 -16.20 2.49
N GLY A 69 -4.50 -15.90 2.93
CA GLY A 69 -4.86 -15.57 4.31
C GLY A 69 -6.05 -16.40 4.75
N ASN A 70 -5.89 -17.14 5.85
CA ASN A 70 -6.86 -18.15 6.28
C ASN A 70 -7.01 -18.16 7.81
N PHE A 71 -8.18 -18.57 8.30
CA PHE A 71 -8.32 -19.09 9.65
C PHE A 71 -8.16 -20.61 9.62
N LEU A 72 -7.23 -21.12 10.43
CA LEU A 72 -7.00 -22.55 10.57
C LEU A 72 -8.05 -23.20 11.47
N VAL A 73 -8.14 -24.53 11.43
CA VAL A 73 -9.02 -25.32 12.32
C VAL A 73 -8.73 -25.07 13.80
N GLN A 74 -7.48 -24.75 14.14
CA GLN A 74 -7.03 -24.40 15.48
C GLN A 74 -7.48 -23.00 15.92
N GLY A 75 -8.15 -22.23 15.04
CA GLY A 75 -8.66 -20.89 15.31
C GLY A 75 -7.65 -19.76 15.11
N SER A 76 -6.39 -20.06 14.76
CA SER A 76 -5.39 -19.05 14.45
C SER A 76 -5.54 -18.52 13.04
N PHE A 77 -5.31 -17.22 12.87
CA PHE A 77 -5.10 -16.61 11.56
C PHE A 77 -3.68 -16.91 11.06
N GLU A 78 -3.56 -17.35 9.82
CA GLU A 78 -2.28 -17.60 9.17
C GLU A 78 -2.26 -16.94 7.77
N VAL A 79 -1.17 -16.23 7.50
CA VAL A 79 -0.80 -15.75 6.17
C VAL A 79 0.34 -16.61 5.66
N THR A 80 0.24 -17.09 4.44
CA THR A 80 1.30 -17.89 3.84
C THR A 80 1.67 -17.33 2.46
N LEU A 81 2.97 -17.28 2.18
CA LEU A 81 3.50 -16.95 0.86
C LEU A 81 3.75 -18.22 0.05
N SER A 82 3.83 -18.10 -1.27
CA SER A 82 4.25 -19.22 -2.11
C SER A 82 5.62 -19.77 -1.66
N ARG A 83 5.81 -21.07 -1.87
CA ARG A 83 6.95 -21.79 -1.30
C ARG A 83 8.27 -21.15 -1.74
N GLY A 84 9.13 -20.86 -0.76
CA GLY A 84 10.45 -20.25 -0.96
C GLY A 84 10.43 -18.72 -1.10
N LEU A 85 9.28 -18.13 -1.45
CA LEU A 85 9.17 -16.71 -1.76
C LEU A 85 9.57 -15.82 -0.58
N GLY A 86 9.14 -16.19 0.63
CA GLY A 86 9.40 -15.43 1.85
C GLY A 86 10.88 -15.26 2.23
N SER A 87 11.81 -15.96 1.57
CA SER A 87 13.25 -15.81 1.77
C SER A 87 13.88 -14.69 0.92
N HIS A 88 13.15 -14.20 -0.09
CA HIS A 88 13.62 -13.14 -0.99
C HIS A 88 13.24 -11.74 -0.50
N PHE A 89 12.32 -11.63 0.45
CA PHE A 89 11.92 -10.34 1.00
C PHE A 89 12.94 -9.84 2.02
N PRO A 90 13.30 -8.54 1.99
CA PRO A 90 13.88 -7.86 3.14
C PRO A 90 12.95 -7.99 4.36
N GLU A 91 13.53 -8.16 5.56
CA GLU A 91 12.76 -8.45 6.78
C GLU A 91 11.72 -7.36 7.09
N ASP A 92 12.11 -6.09 7.05
CA ASP A 92 11.20 -4.96 7.31
C ASP A 92 10.00 -4.96 6.34
N GLU A 93 10.26 -5.20 5.05
CA GLU A 93 9.22 -5.21 4.01
C GLU A 93 8.28 -6.42 4.16
N LYS A 94 8.84 -7.58 4.52
CA LYS A 94 8.06 -8.80 4.81
C LYS A 94 7.13 -8.60 6.00
N GLN A 95 7.63 -7.96 7.06
CA GLN A 95 6.83 -7.65 8.24
C GLN A 95 5.70 -6.68 7.91
N GLU A 96 5.95 -5.66 7.10
CA GLU A 96 4.90 -4.74 6.64
C GLU A 96 3.84 -5.44 5.79
N LEU A 97 4.25 -6.31 4.86
CA LEU A 97 3.32 -7.12 4.05
C LEU A 97 2.41 -7.99 4.92
N PHE A 98 2.98 -8.70 5.89
CA PHE A 98 2.21 -9.55 6.80
C PHE A 98 1.33 -8.75 7.75
N GLN A 99 1.77 -7.57 8.17
CA GLN A 99 0.95 -6.67 8.98
C GLN A 99 -0.25 -6.14 8.18
N ASP A 100 -0.06 -5.76 6.91
CA ASP A 100 -1.14 -5.31 6.04
C ASP A 100 -2.14 -6.45 5.76
N ALA A 101 -1.65 -7.66 5.50
CA ALA A 101 -2.47 -8.86 5.36
C ALA A 101 -3.27 -9.19 6.63
N LYS A 102 -2.66 -9.02 7.82
CA LYS A 102 -3.37 -9.15 9.10
C LYS A 102 -4.44 -8.08 9.26
N ASN A 103 -4.16 -6.83 8.92
CA ASN A 103 -5.14 -5.75 9.01
C ASN A 103 -6.35 -6.02 8.10
N ILE A 104 -6.12 -6.59 6.91
CA ILE A 104 -7.19 -7.07 6.03
C ILE A 104 -8.02 -8.15 6.76
N ALA A 105 -7.38 -9.16 7.34
CA ALA A 105 -8.09 -10.22 8.05
C ALA A 105 -8.90 -9.71 9.26
N ASP A 106 -8.36 -8.76 10.03
CA ASP A 106 -9.07 -8.14 11.15
C ASP A 106 -10.34 -7.39 10.67
N LEU A 107 -10.25 -6.71 9.52
CA LEU A 107 -11.41 -6.06 8.88
C LEU A 107 -12.45 -7.08 8.40
N LEU A 108 -12.03 -8.21 7.82
CA LEU A 108 -12.93 -9.28 7.40
C LEU A 108 -13.60 -9.97 8.60
N ALA A 109 -12.87 -10.17 9.69
CA ALA A 109 -13.44 -10.67 10.94
C ALA A 109 -14.50 -9.72 11.50
N LEU A 110 -14.31 -8.41 11.36
CA LEU A 110 -15.32 -7.41 11.72
C LEU A 110 -16.60 -7.54 10.88
N VAL A 111 -16.48 -7.79 9.56
CA VAL A 111 -17.64 -8.06 8.67
C VAL A 111 -18.42 -9.27 9.20
N MET A 112 -17.72 -10.38 9.45
CA MET A 112 -18.33 -11.62 9.95
C MET A 112 -19.04 -11.43 11.30
N ASN A 113 -18.39 -10.72 12.23
CA ASN A 113 -18.95 -10.44 13.54
C ASN A 113 -20.20 -9.54 13.45
N ARG A 114 -20.13 -8.46 12.67
CA ARG A 114 -21.26 -7.55 12.48
C ARG A 114 -22.44 -8.28 11.84
N ARG A 115 -22.18 -9.12 10.84
CA ARG A 115 -23.23 -9.93 10.21
C ARG A 115 -23.87 -10.93 11.17
N THR A 116 -23.06 -11.56 12.02
CA THR A 116 -23.56 -12.48 13.06
C THR A 116 -24.49 -11.77 14.04
N VAL A 117 -24.17 -10.53 14.43
CA VAL A 117 -25.02 -9.70 15.29
C VAL A 117 -26.32 -9.32 14.59
N GLU A 118 -26.26 -8.86 13.34
CA GLU A 118 -27.45 -8.49 12.55
C GLU A 118 -28.40 -9.67 12.37
N LYS A 119 -27.88 -10.87 12.10
CA LYS A 119 -28.68 -12.11 12.01
C LYS A 119 -29.38 -12.43 13.34
N LYS A 120 -28.67 -12.30 14.47
CA LYS A 120 -29.28 -12.50 15.81
C LYS A 120 -30.38 -11.47 16.11
N GLN A 121 -30.30 -10.28 15.52
CA GLN A 121 -31.30 -9.22 15.65
C GLN A 121 -32.43 -9.31 14.61
N GLY A 122 -32.42 -10.31 13.73
CA GLY A 122 -33.42 -10.49 12.68
C GLY A 122 -33.32 -9.49 11.53
N ILE A 123 -32.21 -8.74 11.42
CA ILE A 123 -32.01 -7.76 10.35
C ILE A 123 -31.64 -8.49 9.06
N GLN A 124 -32.58 -8.54 8.12
CA GLN A 124 -32.31 -9.00 6.75
C GLN A 124 -31.82 -7.83 5.90
N ARG A 125 -30.67 -8.04 5.24
CA ARG A 125 -30.19 -7.12 4.19
C ARG A 125 -30.61 -7.67 2.85
N THR A 126 -31.25 -6.84 2.04
CA THR A 126 -31.48 -7.11 0.63
C THR A 126 -30.13 -7.13 -0.07
N GLU A 127 -29.82 -8.23 -0.76
CA GLU A 127 -28.59 -8.42 -1.50
C GLU A 127 -28.48 -7.36 -2.58
N SER A 128 -27.50 -6.47 -2.44
CA SER A 128 -26.95 -5.74 -3.57
C SER A 128 -25.56 -6.31 -3.78
N PRO A 129 -25.24 -6.88 -4.95
CA PRO A 129 -23.86 -7.15 -5.31
C PRO A 129 -23.19 -5.78 -5.44
N THR A 130 -22.60 -5.28 -4.34
CA THR A 130 -21.97 -3.97 -4.36
C THR A 130 -20.71 -4.05 -5.20
N GLN A 131 -20.85 -3.76 -6.49
CA GLN A 131 -19.79 -3.18 -7.29
C GLN A 131 -19.53 -1.80 -6.70
N PHE A 132 -18.77 -1.74 -5.60
CA PHE A 132 -18.33 -0.49 -5.02
C PHE A 132 -17.52 0.23 -6.10
N THR A 133 -18.12 1.26 -6.69
CA THR A 133 -17.53 2.06 -7.76
C THR A 133 -16.22 2.66 -7.27
N HIS A 134 -15.14 2.36 -7.99
CA HIS A 134 -13.80 2.89 -7.69
C HIS A 134 -13.81 4.41 -7.87
N ASN A 135 -13.78 5.15 -6.75
CA ASN A 135 -13.53 6.58 -6.77
C ASN A 135 -12.03 6.84 -6.48
N PRO A 136 -11.23 7.29 -7.46
CA PRO A 136 -9.80 7.56 -7.27
C PRO A 136 -9.51 8.54 -6.13
N LYS A 137 -10.40 9.52 -5.88
CA LYS A 137 -10.23 10.50 -4.79
C LYS A 137 -10.31 9.84 -3.41
N GLU A 138 -11.21 8.86 -3.24
CA GLU A 138 -11.36 8.14 -1.98
C GLU A 138 -10.18 7.20 -1.74
N LEU A 139 -9.65 6.59 -2.79
CA LEU A 139 -8.44 5.76 -2.71
C LEU A 139 -7.21 6.60 -2.31
N LYS A 140 -7.04 7.80 -2.89
CA LYS A 140 -5.99 8.76 -2.50
C LYS A 140 -6.07 9.14 -1.02
N LYS A 141 -7.28 9.46 -0.52
CA LYS A 141 -7.49 9.72 0.92
C LYS A 141 -7.11 8.51 1.78
N GLY A 142 -7.46 7.30 1.32
CA GLY A 142 -7.10 6.05 1.96
C GLY A 142 -5.57 5.87 2.07
N PHE A 143 -4.82 6.12 1.00
CA PHE A 143 -3.36 6.09 1.01
C PHE A 143 -2.75 7.13 1.93
N ALA A 144 -3.25 8.36 1.92
CA ALA A 144 -2.75 9.41 2.82
C ALA A 144 -2.93 9.01 4.29
N LYS A 145 -4.11 8.46 4.65
CA LYS A 145 -4.38 7.98 6.02
C LYS A 145 -3.51 6.77 6.39
N LEU A 146 -3.32 5.83 5.47
CA LEU A 146 -2.45 4.67 5.68
C LEU A 146 -0.99 5.11 5.90
N GLY A 147 -0.49 6.02 5.06
CA GLY A 147 0.85 6.60 5.20
C GLY A 147 1.05 7.31 6.53
N GLN A 148 0.09 8.14 6.97
CA GLN A 148 0.13 8.78 8.29
C GLN A 148 0.17 7.75 9.44
N THR A 149 -0.64 6.69 9.35
CA THR A 149 -0.71 5.64 10.37
C THR A 149 0.61 4.88 10.46
N LYS A 150 1.17 4.47 9.31
CA LYS A 150 2.47 3.80 9.25
C LYS A 150 3.61 4.69 9.76
N ARG A 151 3.58 5.99 9.44
CA ARG A 151 4.55 6.97 9.95
C ARG A 151 4.51 7.07 11.47
N LEU A 152 3.32 7.25 12.04
CA LEU A 152 3.15 7.30 13.49
C LEU A 152 3.68 6.01 14.11
N LYS A 153 3.30 4.83 13.59
CA LYS A 153 3.79 3.54 14.11
C LYS A 153 5.32 3.45 14.08
N ALA A 154 5.96 3.87 12.98
CA ALA A 154 7.41 3.89 12.86
C ALA A 154 8.07 4.88 13.85
N GLU A 155 7.46 6.05 14.08
CA GLU A 155 7.91 7.01 15.10
C GLU A 155 7.81 6.41 16.51
N TRP A 156 6.70 5.73 16.85
CA TRP A 156 6.50 5.05 18.13
C TRP A 156 7.48 3.89 18.36
N GLN A 157 7.69 3.04 17.36
CA GLN A 157 8.68 1.94 17.45
C GLN A 157 10.10 2.48 17.66
N ARG A 158 10.45 3.59 16.98
CA ARG A 158 11.76 4.23 17.16
C ARG A 158 11.95 4.82 18.56
N LEU A 159 10.93 5.48 19.11
CA LEU A 159 10.96 5.99 20.48
C LEU A 159 11.12 4.85 21.49
N ALA A 160 10.52 3.68 21.23
CA ALA A 160 10.65 2.50 22.08
C ALA A 160 12.04 1.83 21.98
N GLU A 161 12.73 1.98 20.85
CA GLU A 161 14.04 1.37 20.58
C GLU A 161 15.24 2.28 20.90
N ASP A 162 15.00 3.49 21.44
CA ASP A 162 16.01 4.52 21.78
C ASP A 162 17.01 4.80 20.63
N LYS A 163 16.55 4.60 19.39
CA LYS A 163 17.37 4.78 18.18
C LYS A 163 17.49 6.28 17.87
N PRO A 164 18.69 6.76 17.48
CA PRO A 164 18.86 8.15 17.08
C PRO A 164 17.91 8.48 15.93
N LYS A 165 17.34 9.69 15.97
CA LYS A 165 16.47 10.21 14.92
C LYS A 165 17.21 10.10 13.59
N ILE A 166 16.79 9.19 12.72
CA ILE A 166 17.23 9.21 11.33
C ILE A 166 16.89 10.61 10.83
N SER A 167 17.91 11.36 10.40
CA SER A 167 17.77 12.65 9.74
C SER A 167 17.13 12.44 8.37
N GLY A 168 15.86 12.06 8.37
CA GLY A 168 15.04 11.83 7.20
C GLY A 168 14.06 12.98 7.06
N LEU A 169 14.31 13.83 6.07
CA LEU A 169 13.45 14.89 5.54
C LEU A 169 12.93 15.91 6.55
N ARG A 170 13.42 17.15 6.37
CA ARG A 170 12.62 18.32 6.68
C ARG A 170 11.26 18.18 6.01
N GLN A 171 10.18 18.44 6.74
CA GLN A 171 8.85 18.53 6.14
C GLN A 171 8.90 19.60 5.05
N LEU A 172 8.72 19.19 3.79
CA LEU A 172 8.69 20.11 2.64
C LEU A 172 7.61 21.15 2.91
N ARG A 173 8.02 22.42 2.97
CA ARG A 173 7.10 23.54 3.12
C ARG A 173 6.64 23.97 1.74
N PRO A 174 5.48 24.64 1.62
CA PRO A 174 5.04 25.22 0.35
C PRO A 174 6.11 26.13 -0.27
N GLU A 175 6.92 26.82 0.55
CA GLU A 175 8.02 27.67 0.06
C GLU A 175 9.18 26.89 -0.57
N ASP A 176 9.32 25.60 -0.25
CA ASP A 176 10.40 24.74 -0.75
C ASP A 176 10.03 24.12 -2.13
N LEU A 177 8.86 24.42 -2.70
CA LEU A 177 8.35 23.83 -3.94
C LEU A 177 8.12 24.89 -5.03
N PRO A 178 8.10 24.50 -6.32
CA PRO A 178 7.71 25.41 -7.39
C PRO A 178 6.30 26.00 -7.19
N PRO A 179 6.01 27.19 -7.75
CA PRO A 179 4.70 27.80 -7.66
C PRO A 179 3.60 26.83 -8.09
N ASP A 180 2.47 26.88 -7.36
CA ASP A 180 1.28 26.07 -7.62
C ASP A 180 1.46 24.54 -7.53
N VAL A 181 2.60 24.06 -7.02
CA VAL A 181 2.80 22.66 -6.64
C VAL A 181 2.46 22.45 -5.17
N ILE A 182 1.71 21.39 -4.89
CA ILE A 182 1.35 20.93 -3.56
C ILE A 182 1.97 19.55 -3.36
N ALA A 183 2.69 19.37 -2.25
CA ALA A 183 3.14 18.06 -1.80
C ALA A 183 2.16 17.48 -0.79
N SER A 184 1.81 16.21 -0.97
CA SER A 184 1.09 15.41 0.00
C SER A 184 1.91 14.19 0.38
N SER A 185 1.70 13.69 1.60
CA SER A 185 2.32 12.42 2.01
C SER A 185 1.53 11.27 1.42
N GLY A 186 2.24 10.36 0.78
CA GLY A 186 1.73 9.12 0.23
C GLY A 186 2.52 7.93 0.76
N TYR A 187 2.10 6.76 0.30
CA TYR A 187 2.82 5.53 0.56
C TYR A 187 2.90 4.76 -0.74
N ASP A 188 4.12 4.40 -1.13
CA ASP A 188 4.43 3.50 -2.23
C ASP A 188 4.93 2.17 -1.65
N HIS A 189 4.91 1.10 -2.44
CA HIS A 189 5.40 -0.20 -2.00
C HIS A 189 6.90 -0.19 -1.64
N ARG A 190 7.71 0.74 -2.17
CA ARG A 190 9.13 0.92 -1.80
C ARG A 190 9.32 1.73 -0.51
N GLY A 191 8.27 2.33 0.04
CA GLY A 191 8.31 3.08 1.28
C GLY A 191 7.54 4.40 1.22
N PHE A 192 7.88 5.30 2.15
CA PHE A 192 7.27 6.63 2.21
C PHE A 192 7.54 7.40 0.93
N CYS A 193 6.51 8.08 0.42
CA CYS A 193 6.64 8.92 -0.75
C CYS A 193 5.96 10.27 -0.56
N TYR A 194 6.45 11.28 -1.27
CA TYR A 194 5.73 12.52 -1.52
C TYR A 194 5.03 12.41 -2.85
N ILE A 195 3.75 12.76 -2.88
CA ILE A 195 2.96 12.88 -4.10
C ILE A 195 2.80 14.36 -4.40
N PHE A 196 3.11 14.75 -5.63
CA PHE A 196 3.10 16.14 -6.08
C PHE A 196 1.97 16.36 -7.08
N GLU A 197 1.19 17.41 -6.81
CA GLU A 197 0.06 17.84 -7.63
C GLU A 197 0.23 19.32 -7.99
N HIS A 198 0.02 19.67 -9.25
CA HIS A 198 -0.04 21.05 -9.71
C HIS A 198 -1.49 21.50 -9.77
N LYS A 199 -1.81 22.69 -9.24
CA LYS A 199 -3.20 23.20 -9.15
C LYS A 199 -3.98 23.17 -10.47
N THR A 200 -3.30 23.38 -11.60
CA THR A 200 -3.93 23.42 -12.93
C THR A 200 -3.63 22.20 -13.81
N LEU A 201 -2.48 21.54 -13.61
CA LEU A 201 -2.06 20.42 -14.46
C LEU A 201 -2.48 19.07 -13.88
N GLY A 202 -2.88 19.04 -12.60
CA GLY A 202 -3.23 17.84 -11.86
C GLY A 202 -1.98 17.12 -11.35
N ASP A 203 -2.10 15.80 -11.23
CA ASP A 203 -1.04 14.91 -10.75
C ASP A 203 0.24 15.08 -11.59
N LEU A 204 1.36 15.42 -10.93
CA LEU A 204 2.68 15.53 -11.56
C LEU A 204 3.46 14.23 -11.44
N GLY A 205 3.59 13.72 -10.23
CA GLY A 205 4.43 12.55 -9.96
C GLY A 205 4.62 12.32 -8.47
N ARG A 206 5.51 11.39 -8.14
CA ARG A 206 5.86 11.04 -6.77
C ARG A 206 7.37 10.88 -6.59
N ILE A 207 7.86 11.21 -5.41
CA ILE A 207 9.25 10.96 -4.99
C ILE A 207 9.23 10.01 -3.82
N ILE A 208 9.99 8.93 -3.91
CA ILE A 208 9.91 7.76 -3.05
C ILE A 208 11.24 7.59 -2.34
N LEU A 209 11.15 7.25 -1.06
CA LEU A 209 12.25 7.26 -0.12
C LEU A 209 12.52 5.82 0.29
N ILE A 210 13.53 5.23 -0.33
CA ILE A 210 13.85 3.82 -0.15
C ILE A 210 15.03 3.72 0.80
N LYS A 211 14.80 3.14 1.96
CA LYS A 211 15.86 2.92 2.94
C LYS A 211 16.75 1.76 2.44
N LYS A 212 18.02 2.04 2.11
CA LYS A 212 19.03 1.04 1.70
C LYS A 212 19.94 0.57 2.84
N GLY A 213 19.77 1.11 4.05
CA GLY A 213 20.52 0.75 5.24
C GLY A 213 20.18 1.65 6.42
N GLU A 214 20.92 1.60 7.53
CA GLU A 214 20.64 2.43 8.71
C GLU A 214 20.74 3.94 8.42
N GLN A 215 21.58 4.33 7.45
CA GLN A 215 21.84 5.73 7.12
C GLN A 215 21.70 6.08 5.62
N GLN A 216 21.41 5.12 4.75
CA GLN A 216 21.30 5.37 3.31
C GLN A 216 19.84 5.44 2.86
N VAL A 217 19.46 6.53 2.23
CA VAL A 217 18.16 6.71 1.58
C VAL A 217 18.39 6.90 0.09
N LEU A 218 17.84 6.00 -0.72
CA LEU A 218 17.73 6.18 -2.16
C LEU A 218 16.45 6.96 -2.45
N ILE A 219 16.57 7.99 -3.27
CA ILE A 219 15.45 8.82 -3.71
C ILE A 219 15.12 8.41 -5.15
N GLU A 220 13.91 7.90 -5.38
CA GLU A 220 13.42 7.57 -6.72
C GLU A 220 12.27 8.52 -7.07
N ALA A 221 12.31 9.11 -8.26
CA ALA A 221 11.27 10.00 -8.76
C ALA A 221 10.51 9.35 -9.92
N GLU A 222 9.18 9.39 -9.88
CA GLU A 222 8.30 8.85 -10.90
C GLU A 222 7.30 9.90 -11.36
N LEU A 223 7.32 10.22 -12.65
CA LEU A 223 6.35 11.10 -13.29
C LEU A 223 5.05 10.32 -13.57
N PHE A 224 3.90 10.93 -13.29
CA PHE A 224 2.61 10.34 -13.62
C PHE A 224 2.22 10.65 -15.07
N ASN A 225 2.29 9.64 -15.92
CA ASN A 225 1.90 9.71 -17.32
C ASN A 225 0.48 9.16 -17.47
N GLU A 226 -0.53 10.04 -17.41
CA GLU A 226 -1.94 9.69 -17.57
C GLU A 226 -2.28 9.38 -19.05
N GLN A 227 -1.78 8.27 -19.61
CA GLN A 227 -2.09 7.78 -20.97
C GLN A 227 -1.94 8.78 -22.13
N GLU A 228 -1.38 9.97 -21.90
CA GLU A 228 -1.09 10.98 -22.92
C GLU A 228 0.20 10.62 -23.68
N SER A 229 0.26 10.98 -24.97
CA SER A 229 1.46 10.76 -25.78
C SER A 229 2.67 11.47 -25.15
N PRO A 230 3.86 10.86 -25.13
CA PRO A 230 5.06 11.43 -24.52
C PRO A 230 5.42 12.84 -25.03
N ASP A 231 5.04 13.14 -26.28
CA ASP A 231 5.34 14.40 -26.97
C ASP A 231 4.25 15.47 -26.81
N SER A 232 3.27 15.27 -25.92
CA SER A 232 2.25 16.29 -25.70
C SER A 232 2.87 17.52 -25.02
N PRO A 233 2.53 18.75 -25.45
CA PRO A 233 3.01 19.98 -24.79
C PRO A 233 2.68 20.02 -23.29
N ARG A 234 1.61 19.32 -22.88
CA ARG A 234 1.19 19.21 -21.49
C ARG A 234 2.10 18.30 -20.67
N ILE A 235 2.52 17.15 -21.22
CA ILE A 235 3.47 16.24 -20.56
C ILE A 235 4.85 16.89 -20.45
N GLN A 236 5.29 17.60 -21.49
CA GLN A 236 6.55 18.33 -21.45
C GLN A 236 6.55 19.40 -20.34
N ASN A 237 5.45 20.15 -20.20
CA ASN A 237 5.29 21.13 -19.11
C ASN A 237 5.23 20.46 -17.72
N LYS A 238 4.48 19.35 -17.58
CA LYS A 238 4.48 18.55 -16.33
C LYS A 238 5.89 18.08 -15.97
N LYS A 239 6.67 17.62 -16.95
CA LYS A 239 8.04 17.15 -16.78
C LYS A 239 8.97 18.27 -16.31
N GLU A 240 8.92 19.44 -16.95
CA GLU A 240 9.73 20.61 -16.56
C GLU A 240 9.45 21.05 -15.12
N ILE A 241 8.17 21.12 -14.73
CA ILE A 241 7.78 21.44 -13.37
C ILE A 241 8.23 20.35 -12.39
N PHE A 242 8.08 19.08 -12.77
CA PHE A 242 8.48 17.96 -11.91
C PHE A 242 10.00 17.85 -11.76
N GLU A 243 10.79 18.19 -12.78
CA GLU A 243 12.25 18.31 -12.67
C GLU A 243 12.64 19.42 -11.68
N ALA A 244 11.92 20.55 -11.67
CA ALA A 244 12.11 21.59 -10.67
C ALA A 244 11.74 21.12 -9.25
N VAL A 245 10.69 20.31 -9.10
CA VAL A 245 10.34 19.65 -7.82
C VAL A 245 11.47 18.74 -7.36
N ILE A 246 12.00 17.87 -8.24
CA ILE A 246 13.10 16.96 -7.91
C ILE A 246 14.33 17.76 -7.45
N SER A 247 14.68 18.83 -8.15
CA SER A 247 15.81 19.68 -7.76
C SER A 247 15.58 20.33 -6.39
N ALA A 248 14.38 20.82 -6.11
CA ALA A 248 14.06 21.47 -4.85
C ALA A 248 14.09 20.48 -3.66
N VAL A 249 13.57 19.28 -3.89
CA VAL A 249 13.60 18.18 -2.93
C VAL A 249 15.05 17.76 -2.67
N ASN A 250 15.86 17.54 -3.71
CA ASN A 250 17.30 17.24 -3.57
C ASN A 250 18.06 18.31 -2.79
N ASN A 251 17.75 19.60 -3.02
CA ASN A 251 18.37 20.69 -2.26
C ASN A 251 17.98 20.66 -0.77
N CYS A 252 16.80 20.16 -0.44
CA CYS A 252 16.37 19.94 0.95
C CYS A 252 17.05 18.72 1.60
N PHE A 253 17.67 17.82 0.82
CA PHE A 253 18.41 16.65 1.27
C PHE A 253 19.93 16.88 1.47
N ASN A 254 20.48 18.00 0.99
CA ASN A 254 21.91 18.26 0.88
C ASN A 254 22.65 18.59 2.21
N GLU A 255 22.22 18.09 3.36
CA GLU A 255 23.01 18.23 4.60
C GLU A 255 23.96 17.07 4.90
N ASN A 256 24.01 15.97 4.13
CA ASN A 256 25.14 15.03 4.06
C ASN A 256 24.76 13.85 3.13
N PHE A 257 25.53 13.55 2.07
CA PHE A 257 26.00 12.18 1.74
C PHE A 257 27.02 12.19 0.60
N GLY A 258 28.08 11.40 0.77
CA GLY A 258 29.12 11.15 -0.20
C GLY A 258 28.68 10.19 -1.31
N TYR A 259 29.24 10.40 -2.48
CA TYR A 259 29.05 9.58 -3.67
C TYR A 259 29.63 8.17 -3.47
N GLY A 260 28.83 7.16 -3.81
CA GLY A 260 29.29 5.80 -4.13
C GLY A 260 29.15 5.55 -5.62
#